data_AF-A0AAD2E5L2-F1
#
_entry.id   AF-A0AAD2E5L2-F1
#
_cell.length_a   1.000
_cell.length_b   1.000
_cell.length_c   1.000
_cell.angle_alpha   90.00
_cell.angle_beta   90.00
_cell.angle_gamma   90.00
#
_symmetry.space_group_name_H-M   'P 1'
#
loop_
_entity.id
_entity.type
_entity.pdbx_description
1 polymer ?
#
loop_
_entity_poly.entity_id
_entity_poly.type
_entity_poly.pdbx_seq_one_letter_code
_entity_poly.pdbx_strand_id
1 'polypeptide(L)'
;MGSHGATIPPHVLIFPLPVQGHVNTMLKLAELLCLSSLDVTFMVSEFSHSRLLQHSTVVSRFERYPGFRFESISDGLPDDHPRAGEQVMDILPSTKNITGPLFKQMMVEKNLLSSDTRRPVTCIIADGVLSFACDFAEEKGIPLIFFRTISACSFWAYFCIPELIEAGEIPLKAGVSKDQIVKSVPGMEGFLRYCDLPSFCQVNDINEPKLHIIKSETRQTTRAQAVILNTFEDLEGTIVSHIRKHIPRLFTIGPNNAHLKSRLAQKESEKSILSSSFWEEDRSCIDWLNAQPPKSVIYVSFGSITVVSRDQLLEFWHGLVNSGQRFLWVMRPDSIVGEDKKNQIPVELEEGTKARGYMVRWVPQEEVLNNAAVGGFLTHSGWNSTLESIVAGVPMICWPYFADQTINSRFVSEVWKIGFDMKDTCDREIIEKVVRDLMEVRKKEFLERAENMAKLARKAVSEGGSSYCNFDNLIDYIKTMNAMLNAFGKNGEMGLAVSMFSGYAMNMLKAMAVKEVCTWNSTYCSLASNGTEGQTLDMFARMKARALQPNEVTFVGVLSACARAKFVDLGLGFFFNARV
;
A
#
# COMPACT_ATOMS: atom_id res chain seq x y z
N MET A 1 -9.29 30.37 -37.97
CA MET A 1 -8.33 29.50 -37.23
C MET A 1 -8.51 29.79 -35.75
N GLY A 2 -9.33 29.01 -35.05
CA GLY A 2 -9.59 29.18 -33.62
C GLY A 2 -8.51 28.46 -32.83
N SER A 3 -7.78 29.19 -31.99
CA SER A 3 -6.83 28.62 -31.03
C SER A 3 -7.53 27.57 -30.18
N HIS A 4 -7.22 26.29 -30.42
CA HIS A 4 -7.52 25.23 -29.46
C HIS A 4 -6.67 25.52 -28.22
N GLY A 5 -7.23 26.23 -27.25
CA GLY A 5 -6.54 26.54 -25.99
C GLY A 5 -6.10 25.23 -25.35
N ALA A 6 -4.79 25.07 -25.15
CA ALA A 6 -4.23 23.87 -24.53
C ALA A 6 -4.96 23.61 -23.20
N THR A 7 -5.58 22.44 -23.07
CA THR A 7 -6.23 22.04 -21.82
C THR A 7 -5.16 21.81 -20.77
N ILE A 8 -5.02 22.75 -19.83
CA ILE A 8 -4.10 22.63 -18.69
C ILE A 8 -4.39 21.30 -17.95
N PRO A 9 -3.36 20.50 -17.62
CA PRO A 9 -3.53 19.20 -17.00
C PRO A 9 -4.23 19.27 -15.62
N PRO A 10 -4.84 18.16 -15.16
CA PRO A 10 -5.25 18.02 -13.77
C PRO A 10 -4.09 18.32 -12.81
N HIS A 11 -4.40 19.04 -11.74
CA HIS A 11 -3.47 19.29 -10.64
C HIS A 11 -3.83 18.43 -9.44
N VAL A 12 -2.94 17.51 -9.07
CA VAL A 12 -3.08 16.55 -7.98
C VAL A 12 -2.21 16.98 -6.79
N LEU A 13 -2.82 17.14 -5.62
CA LEU A 13 -2.10 17.34 -4.37
C LEU A 13 -1.93 16.00 -3.67
N ILE A 14 -0.70 15.61 -3.35
CA ILE A 14 -0.38 14.37 -2.62
C ILE A 14 0.06 14.71 -1.20
N PHE A 15 -0.53 14.06 -0.21
CA PHE A 15 -0.29 14.33 1.20
C PHE A 15 -0.06 13.02 2.00
N PRO A 16 1.21 12.55 2.12
CA PRO A 16 1.55 11.36 2.90
C PRO A 16 1.56 11.62 4.41
N LEU A 17 1.37 10.56 5.20
CA LEU A 17 1.74 10.56 6.62
C LEU A 17 3.27 10.80 6.74
N PRO A 18 3.77 11.61 7.70
CA PRO A 18 5.19 11.95 7.82
C PRO A 18 6.03 10.82 8.45
N VAL A 19 5.97 9.65 7.82
CA VAL A 19 6.72 8.43 8.14
C VAL A 19 7.39 7.97 6.85
N GLN A 20 8.69 7.64 6.89
CA GLN A 20 9.48 7.36 5.68
C GLN A 20 8.84 6.33 4.74
N GLY A 21 8.25 5.26 5.30
CA GLY A 21 7.57 4.24 4.48
C GLY A 21 6.40 4.80 3.67
N HIS A 22 5.61 5.70 4.26
CA HIS A 22 4.47 6.33 3.61
C HIS A 22 4.94 7.34 2.56
N VAL A 23 5.89 8.21 2.93
CA VAL A 23 6.45 9.22 2.03
C VAL A 23 7.13 8.59 0.82
N ASN A 24 7.93 7.53 1.00
CA ASN A 24 8.66 6.88 -0.10
C ASN A 24 7.70 6.28 -1.16
N THR A 25 6.69 5.52 -0.74
CA THR A 25 5.75 4.92 -1.72
C THR A 25 4.86 5.95 -2.40
N MET A 26 4.46 7.01 -1.69
CA MET A 26 3.68 8.10 -2.27
C MET A 26 4.52 9.01 -3.18
N LEU A 27 5.83 9.15 -2.93
CA LEU A 27 6.74 9.86 -3.84
C LEU A 27 6.94 9.09 -5.15
N LYS A 28 6.99 7.75 -5.10
CA LYS A 28 6.98 6.89 -6.31
C LYS A 28 5.66 7.05 -7.10
N LEU A 29 4.52 7.13 -6.41
CA LEU A 29 3.25 7.47 -7.05
C LEU A 29 3.28 8.86 -7.69
N ALA A 30 3.83 9.87 -7.00
CA ALA A 30 3.97 11.22 -7.53
C ALA A 30 4.70 11.24 -8.88
N GLU A 31 5.80 10.48 -9.00
CA GLU A 31 6.54 10.38 -10.25
C GLU A 31 5.75 9.64 -11.34
N LEU A 32 5.06 8.54 -10.99
CA LEU A 32 4.15 7.85 -11.92
C LEU A 32 3.07 8.82 -12.50
N LEU A 33 2.49 9.68 -11.66
CA LEU A 33 1.52 10.69 -12.10
C LEU A 33 2.18 11.77 -13.00
N CYS A 34 3.39 12.22 -12.66
CA CYS A 34 4.15 13.15 -13.50
C CYS A 34 4.46 12.56 -14.89
N LEU A 35 4.85 11.27 -14.94
CA LEU A 35 5.04 10.53 -16.20
C LEU A 35 3.75 10.45 -17.04
N SER A 36 2.59 10.60 -16.40
CA SER A 36 1.28 10.58 -17.04
C SER A 36 0.76 11.98 -17.42
N SER A 37 1.64 12.99 -17.38
CA SER A 37 1.35 14.40 -17.71
C SER A 37 0.29 15.03 -16.79
N LEU A 38 0.32 14.68 -15.50
CA LEU A 38 -0.44 15.38 -14.47
C LEU A 38 0.47 16.36 -13.73
N ASP A 39 -0.08 17.52 -13.35
CA ASP A 39 0.60 18.42 -12.43
C ASP A 39 0.46 17.85 -11.01
N VAL A 40 1.55 17.84 -10.26
CA VAL A 40 1.61 17.28 -8.92
C VAL A 40 2.18 18.31 -7.95
N THR A 41 1.49 18.54 -6.84
CA THR A 41 2.12 19.11 -5.64
C THR A 41 2.28 17.99 -4.63
N PHE A 42 3.52 17.72 -4.24
CA PHE A 42 3.83 16.75 -3.19
C PHE A 42 4.13 17.53 -1.92
N MET A 43 3.27 17.37 -0.91
CA MET A 43 3.31 18.18 0.29
C MET A 43 3.55 17.29 1.50
N VAL A 44 4.66 17.54 2.21
CA VAL A 44 5.11 16.70 3.33
C VAL A 44 5.27 17.52 4.61
N SER A 45 5.56 16.86 5.74
CA SER A 45 5.93 17.62 6.94
C SER A 45 7.26 18.36 6.76
N GLU A 46 7.45 19.47 7.46
CA GLU A 46 8.73 20.19 7.52
C GLU A 46 9.90 19.27 7.92
N PHE A 47 9.67 18.38 8.90
CA PHE A 47 10.62 17.33 9.27
C PHE A 47 11.00 16.43 8.09
N SER A 48 10.01 15.90 7.37
CA SER A 48 10.22 15.01 6.22
C SER A 48 10.90 15.76 5.06
N HIS A 49 10.51 17.02 4.84
CA HIS A 49 11.07 17.90 3.81
C HIS A 49 12.57 18.12 4.03
N SER A 50 12.95 18.53 5.25
CA SER A 50 14.35 18.78 5.62
C SER A 50 15.23 17.53 5.40
N ARG A 51 14.77 16.37 5.87
CA ARG A 51 15.48 15.08 5.67
C ARG A 51 15.63 14.71 4.20
N LEU A 52 14.58 14.88 3.40
CA LEU A 52 14.63 14.57 1.96
C LEU A 52 15.57 15.51 1.20
N LEU A 53 15.62 16.80 1.55
CA LEU A 53 16.57 17.73 0.94
C LEU A 53 18.02 17.38 1.27
N GLN A 54 18.27 16.84 2.47
CA GLN A 54 19.62 16.50 2.94
C GLN A 54 20.12 15.15 2.43
N HIS A 55 19.25 14.14 2.36
CA HIS A 55 19.66 12.74 2.21
C HIS A 55 19.10 12.04 0.99
N SER A 56 18.37 12.75 0.13
CA SER A 56 17.76 12.18 -1.06
C SER A 56 18.06 13.01 -2.31
N THR A 57 17.67 12.49 -3.48
CA THR A 57 17.81 13.17 -4.75
C THR A 57 16.50 13.84 -5.19
N VAL A 58 15.57 14.14 -4.28
CA VAL A 58 14.20 14.56 -4.63
C VAL A 58 14.18 15.81 -5.53
N VAL A 59 15.02 16.82 -5.28
CA VAL A 59 15.04 18.05 -6.08
C VAL A 59 15.47 17.75 -7.51
N SER A 60 16.68 17.22 -7.70
CA SER A 60 17.23 16.88 -9.02
C SER A 60 16.43 15.80 -9.75
N ARG A 61 15.81 14.86 -9.02
CA ARG A 61 14.93 13.84 -9.58
C ARG A 61 13.72 14.47 -10.26
N PHE A 62 13.10 15.45 -9.63
CA PHE A 62 11.84 16.04 -10.10
C PHE A 62 11.99 17.33 -10.91
N GLU A 63 13.19 17.91 -11.01
CA GLU A 63 13.49 19.05 -11.91
C GLU A 63 13.07 18.80 -13.36
N ARG A 64 13.11 17.54 -13.81
CA ARG A 64 12.68 17.13 -15.15
C ARG A 64 11.17 17.24 -15.39
N TYR A 65 10.37 17.49 -14.36
CA TYR A 65 8.91 17.58 -14.43
C TYR A 65 8.44 19.00 -14.08
N PRO A 66 8.18 19.87 -15.08
CA PRO A 66 7.68 21.23 -14.85
C PRO A 66 6.36 21.28 -14.07
N GLY A 67 5.58 20.19 -14.15
CA GLY A 67 4.33 19.99 -13.43
C GLY A 67 4.49 19.61 -11.96
N PHE A 68 5.71 19.39 -11.45
CA PHE A 68 5.94 19.02 -10.05
C PHE A 68 6.20 20.24 -9.15
N ARG A 69 5.70 20.20 -7.91
CA ARG A 69 6.05 21.12 -6.82
C ARG A 69 6.26 20.33 -5.55
N PHE A 70 7.26 20.74 -4.77
CA PHE A 70 7.56 20.16 -3.47
C PHE A 70 7.33 21.22 -2.40
N GLU A 71 6.40 20.96 -1.50
CA GLU A 71 5.96 21.91 -0.48
C GLU A 71 6.03 21.25 0.91
N SER A 72 6.10 22.08 1.95
CA SER A 72 6.11 21.61 3.34
C SER A 72 5.02 22.27 4.18
N ILE A 73 4.61 21.57 5.23
CA ILE A 73 3.71 22.07 6.27
C ILE A 73 4.13 21.52 7.64
N SER A 74 3.86 22.23 8.72
CA SER A 74 4.14 21.70 10.06
C SER A 74 3.30 20.45 10.37
N ASP A 75 3.93 19.41 10.93
CA ASP A 75 3.24 18.23 11.50
C ASP A 75 2.81 18.43 12.95
N GLY A 76 3.05 19.61 13.52
CA GLY A 76 2.71 19.98 14.90
C GLY A 76 3.62 19.37 15.97
N LEU A 77 4.60 18.55 15.59
CA LEU A 77 5.56 17.94 16.51
C LEU A 77 6.90 18.70 16.46
N PRO A 78 7.62 18.79 17.60
CA PRO A 78 8.93 19.44 17.62
C PRO A 78 9.96 18.63 16.80
N ASP A 79 11.03 19.31 16.37
CA ASP A 79 12.06 18.70 15.52
C ASP A 79 12.80 17.53 16.19
N ASP A 80 12.93 17.55 17.52
CA ASP A 80 13.58 16.52 18.33
C ASP A 80 12.65 15.35 18.69
N HIS A 81 11.37 15.40 18.30
CA HIS A 81 10.45 14.29 18.50
C HIS A 81 10.96 13.04 17.75
N PRO A 82 11.12 11.87 18.42
CA PRO A 82 11.79 10.70 17.82
C PRO A 82 11.11 10.12 16.59
N ARG A 83 9.78 10.25 16.47
CA ARG A 83 8.98 9.73 15.33
C ARG A 83 9.31 8.25 15.02
N ALA A 84 9.61 7.47 16.07
CA ALA A 84 10.00 6.06 16.01
C ALA A 84 9.39 5.28 17.19
N GLY A 85 9.33 3.96 17.08
CA GLY A 85 8.71 3.07 18.06
C GLY A 85 7.25 3.42 18.35
N GLU A 86 6.85 3.30 19.61
CA GLU A 86 5.48 3.62 20.06
C GLU A 86 5.10 5.10 19.88
N GLN A 87 6.08 6.01 19.85
CA GLN A 87 5.86 7.45 19.69
C GLN A 87 5.43 7.84 18.26
N VAL A 88 5.51 6.94 17.28
CA VAL A 88 4.94 7.17 15.94
C VAL A 88 3.44 7.47 16.01
N MET A 89 2.75 6.93 17.02
CA MET A 89 1.31 7.14 17.19
C MET A 89 0.94 8.58 17.55
N ASP A 90 1.87 9.39 18.04
CA ASP A 90 1.65 10.80 18.39
C ASP A 90 1.45 11.68 17.14
N ILE A 91 1.91 11.20 15.98
CA ILE A 91 1.75 11.87 14.68
C ILE A 91 0.28 12.01 14.30
N LEU A 92 -0.55 10.99 14.54
CA LEU A 92 -1.96 11.00 14.12
C LEU A 92 -2.77 12.11 14.79
N PRO A 93 -2.82 12.24 16.13
CA PRO A 93 -3.53 13.33 16.78
C PRO A 93 -2.90 14.70 16.47
N SER A 94 -1.57 14.79 16.37
CA SER A 94 -0.90 16.05 16.02
C SER A 94 -1.29 16.53 14.62
N THR A 95 -1.21 15.64 13.62
CA THR A 95 -1.57 15.98 12.24
C THR A 95 -3.05 16.37 12.14
N LYS A 96 -3.94 15.67 12.86
CA LYS A 96 -5.36 16.01 12.87
C LYS A 96 -5.65 17.38 13.48
N ASN A 97 -5.06 17.68 14.63
CA ASN A 97 -5.40 18.85 15.43
C ASN A 97 -4.62 20.12 15.03
N ILE A 98 -3.42 19.97 14.47
CA ILE A 98 -2.54 21.08 14.11
C ILE A 98 -2.43 21.22 12.59
N THR A 99 -1.97 20.17 11.91
CA THR A 99 -1.77 20.21 10.46
C THR A 99 -3.08 20.37 9.70
N GLY A 100 -4.18 19.76 10.15
CA GLY A 100 -5.49 19.90 9.52
C GLY A 100 -5.96 21.35 9.40
N PRO A 101 -6.03 22.12 10.51
CA PRO A 101 -6.34 23.55 10.46
C PRO A 101 -5.37 24.37 9.60
N LEU A 102 -4.06 24.15 9.74
CA LEU A 102 -3.03 24.84 8.94
C LEU A 102 -3.18 24.54 7.44
N PHE A 103 -3.48 23.29 7.11
CA PHE A 103 -3.73 22.85 5.75
C PHE A 103 -4.94 23.57 5.17
N LYS A 104 -6.05 23.63 5.91
CA LYS A 104 -7.25 24.38 5.50
C LYS A 104 -6.94 25.87 5.28
N GLN A 105 -6.24 26.50 6.22
CA GLN A 105 -5.85 27.90 6.13
C GLN A 105 -4.99 28.14 4.88
N MET A 106 -3.92 27.37 4.70
CA MET A 106 -3.03 27.49 3.55
C MET A 106 -3.77 27.26 2.22
N MET A 107 -4.71 26.31 2.18
CA MET A 107 -5.51 26.02 0.98
C MET A 107 -6.57 27.09 0.69
N VAL A 108 -6.96 27.91 1.67
CA VAL A 108 -7.91 29.03 1.53
C VAL A 108 -7.20 30.35 1.22
N GLU A 109 -6.09 30.64 1.89
CA GLU A 109 -5.33 31.89 1.74
C GLU A 109 -4.54 31.94 0.42
N LYS A 110 -4.05 30.79 -0.06
CA LYS A 110 -3.52 30.65 -1.41
C LYS A 110 -4.72 30.34 -2.30
N ASN A 111 -4.87 31.01 -3.45
CA ASN A 111 -5.81 30.58 -4.51
C ASN A 111 -5.37 29.20 -5.06
N LEU A 112 -5.52 28.16 -4.24
CA LEU A 112 -5.33 26.71 -4.40
C LEU A 112 -4.07 26.27 -5.18
N LEU A 113 -2.90 26.82 -4.84
CA LEU A 113 -1.61 26.54 -5.52
C LEU A 113 -1.65 26.82 -7.04
N SER A 114 -2.62 27.58 -7.52
CA SER A 114 -2.68 27.99 -8.92
C SER A 114 -1.58 29.01 -9.23
N SER A 115 -1.20 29.05 -10.49
CA SER A 115 -0.36 30.11 -11.06
C SER A 115 -0.84 30.38 -12.48
N ASP A 116 -0.32 31.42 -13.14
CA ASP A 116 -0.68 31.72 -14.53
C ASP A 116 -0.47 30.53 -15.49
N THR A 117 0.39 29.59 -15.11
CA THR A 117 0.73 28.37 -15.84
C THR A 117 0.11 27.09 -15.30
N ARG A 118 -0.62 27.13 -14.16
CA ARG A 118 -1.11 25.94 -13.46
C ARG A 118 -2.52 26.13 -12.88
N ARG A 119 -3.36 25.12 -13.03
CA ARG A 119 -4.70 25.11 -12.42
C ARG A 119 -4.66 25.03 -10.89
N PRO A 120 -5.70 25.54 -10.21
CA PRO A 120 -6.01 25.16 -8.83
C PRO A 120 -5.95 23.64 -8.63
N VAL A 121 -5.68 23.19 -7.41
CA VAL A 121 -5.78 21.76 -7.05
C VAL A 121 -7.17 21.23 -7.44
N THR A 122 -7.16 20.12 -8.17
CA THR A 122 -8.37 19.49 -8.74
C THR A 122 -8.64 18.08 -8.22
N CYS A 123 -7.67 17.49 -7.51
CA CYS A 123 -7.79 16.19 -6.87
C CYS A 123 -6.79 16.13 -5.71
N ILE A 124 -7.18 15.50 -4.61
CA ILE A 124 -6.32 15.23 -3.46
C ILE A 124 -6.09 13.73 -3.39
N ILE A 125 -4.83 13.31 -3.27
CA ILE A 125 -4.43 11.96 -2.89
C ILE A 125 -3.82 12.04 -1.49
N ALA A 126 -4.60 11.69 -0.47
CA ALA A 126 -4.13 11.70 0.90
C ALA A 126 -3.77 10.28 1.34
N ASP A 127 -2.86 10.19 2.31
CA ASP A 127 -2.68 8.96 3.07
C ASP A 127 -4.00 8.54 3.74
N GLY A 128 -4.34 7.26 3.66
CA GLY A 128 -5.63 6.77 4.13
C GLY A 128 -5.82 6.78 5.65
N VAL A 129 -4.85 7.26 6.45
CA VAL A 129 -5.02 7.53 7.89
C VAL A 129 -5.15 9.02 8.23
N LEU A 130 -5.27 9.89 7.22
CA LEU A 130 -5.38 11.33 7.38
C LEU A 130 -6.81 11.82 7.05
N SER A 131 -7.78 11.42 7.86
CA SER A 131 -9.20 11.73 7.61
C SER A 131 -9.54 13.21 7.53
N PHE A 132 -8.74 14.11 8.12
CA PHE A 132 -8.96 15.56 8.03
C PHE A 132 -9.00 16.07 6.58
N ALA A 133 -8.29 15.39 5.66
CA ALA A 133 -8.30 15.71 4.24
C ALA A 133 -9.68 15.46 3.61
N CYS A 134 -10.44 14.48 4.14
CA CYS A 134 -11.80 14.17 3.71
C CYS A 134 -12.76 15.31 4.01
N ASP A 135 -12.71 15.85 5.22
CA ASP A 135 -13.60 16.94 5.62
C ASP A 135 -13.37 18.19 4.77
N PHE A 136 -12.11 18.50 4.45
CA PHE A 136 -11.78 19.60 3.54
C PHE A 136 -12.21 19.33 2.09
N ALA A 137 -11.93 18.13 1.58
CA ALA A 137 -12.26 17.75 0.21
C ALA A 137 -13.77 17.82 -0.04
N GLU A 138 -14.59 17.33 0.90
CA GLU A 138 -16.05 17.43 0.85
C GLU A 138 -16.53 18.89 0.91
N GLU A 139 -15.99 19.71 1.82
CA GLU A 139 -16.34 21.12 1.95
C GLU A 139 -16.08 21.91 0.66
N LYS A 140 -14.98 21.61 -0.05
CA LYS A 140 -14.59 22.30 -1.28
C LYS A 140 -15.05 21.61 -2.56
N GLY A 141 -15.68 20.44 -2.46
CA GLY A 141 -16.06 19.60 -3.61
C GLY A 141 -14.87 19.16 -4.47
N ILE A 142 -13.70 18.97 -3.86
CA ILE A 142 -12.52 18.43 -4.52
C ILE A 142 -12.54 16.89 -4.38
N PRO A 143 -12.39 16.11 -5.47
CA PRO A 143 -12.25 14.68 -5.38
C PRO A 143 -11.06 14.24 -4.52
N LEU A 144 -11.32 13.33 -3.59
CA LEU A 144 -10.36 12.68 -2.71
C LEU A 144 -10.16 11.22 -3.09
N ILE A 145 -8.89 10.83 -3.19
CA ILE A 145 -8.48 9.44 -3.31
C ILE A 145 -7.63 9.12 -2.09
N PHE A 146 -7.96 8.07 -1.35
CA PHE A 146 -7.08 7.60 -0.29
C PHE A 146 -6.06 6.61 -0.83
N PHE A 147 -4.81 6.76 -0.45
CA PHE A 147 -3.79 5.75 -0.66
C PHE A 147 -3.53 5.04 0.68
N ARG A 148 -3.89 3.75 0.76
CA ARG A 148 -3.47 2.89 1.87
C ARG A 148 -2.08 2.34 1.58
N THR A 149 -1.12 2.71 2.42
CA THR A 149 0.30 2.36 2.30
C THR A 149 0.67 1.06 3.02
N ILE A 150 -0.29 0.40 3.65
CA ILE A 150 -0.20 -0.96 4.20
C ILE A 150 -0.72 -1.99 3.19
N SER A 151 -0.51 -3.28 3.46
CA SER A 151 -1.04 -4.38 2.64
C SER A 151 -2.56 -4.41 2.59
N ALA A 152 -3.12 -5.03 1.53
CA ALA A 152 -4.56 -5.23 1.46
C ALA A 152 -5.06 -6.13 2.58
N CYS A 153 -4.29 -7.16 2.96
CA CYS A 153 -4.60 -8.04 4.07
C CYS A 153 -4.69 -7.30 5.41
N SER A 154 -3.70 -6.49 5.76
CA SER A 154 -3.73 -5.72 7.00
C SER A 154 -4.85 -4.67 6.97
N PHE A 155 -5.04 -3.98 5.85
CA PHE A 155 -6.14 -3.02 5.71
C PHE A 155 -7.50 -3.69 5.92
N TRP A 156 -7.74 -4.86 5.33
CA TRP A 156 -9.00 -5.58 5.47
C TRP A 156 -9.24 -6.04 6.91
N ALA A 157 -8.23 -6.60 7.58
CA ALA A 157 -8.34 -6.96 8.98
C ALA A 157 -8.68 -5.75 9.87
N TYR A 158 -8.10 -4.59 9.60
CA TYR A 158 -8.39 -3.35 10.35
C TYR A 158 -9.80 -2.85 10.05
N PHE A 159 -10.22 -2.99 8.81
CA PHE A 159 -11.56 -2.65 8.38
C PHE A 159 -12.60 -3.50 9.12
N CYS A 160 -12.30 -4.77 9.40
CA CYS A 160 -13.15 -5.70 10.15
C CYS A 160 -13.13 -5.52 11.69
N ILE A 161 -12.40 -4.55 12.24
CA ILE A 161 -12.34 -4.33 13.70
C ILE A 161 -13.73 -4.13 14.34
N PRO A 162 -14.67 -3.35 13.77
CA PRO A 162 -16.02 -3.26 14.33
C PRO A 162 -16.74 -4.60 14.42
N GLU A 163 -16.64 -5.44 13.38
CA GLU A 163 -17.24 -6.78 13.34
C GLU A 163 -16.59 -7.72 14.37
N LEU A 164 -15.27 -7.60 14.58
CA LEU A 164 -14.56 -8.31 15.65
C LEU A 164 -15.07 -7.93 17.04
N ILE A 165 -15.35 -6.64 17.27
CA ILE A 165 -15.93 -6.16 18.53
C ILE A 165 -17.37 -6.67 18.70
N GLU A 166 -18.20 -6.58 17.65
CA GLU A 166 -19.58 -7.05 17.66
C GLU A 166 -19.69 -8.56 17.90
N ALA A 167 -18.77 -9.35 17.35
CA ALA A 167 -18.68 -10.79 17.58
C ALA A 167 -18.12 -11.16 18.98
N GLY A 168 -17.66 -10.18 19.76
CA GLY A 168 -17.01 -10.41 21.06
C GLY A 168 -15.66 -11.13 20.92
N GLU A 169 -14.98 -10.94 19.79
CA GLU A 169 -13.62 -11.39 19.50
C GLU A 169 -12.56 -10.38 19.97
N ILE A 170 -12.94 -9.10 20.14
CA ILE A 170 -12.16 -8.04 20.79
C ILE A 170 -13.02 -7.37 21.88
N PRO A 171 -12.57 -7.29 23.16
CA PRO A 171 -11.33 -7.85 23.68
C PRO A 171 -11.37 -9.38 23.71
N LEU A 172 -10.20 -10.02 23.68
CA LEU A 172 -10.12 -11.47 23.77
C LEU A 172 -10.59 -11.94 25.16
N LYS A 173 -11.57 -12.85 25.20
CA LYS A 173 -12.11 -13.36 26.46
C LYS A 173 -11.06 -14.12 27.26
N ALA A 174 -11.11 -13.98 28.59
CA ALA A 174 -10.22 -14.71 29.50
C ALA A 174 -10.32 -16.23 29.28
N GLY A 175 -9.17 -16.90 29.23
CA GLY A 175 -9.08 -18.35 28.98
C GLY A 175 -9.09 -18.76 27.51
N VAL A 176 -9.28 -17.83 26.57
CA VAL A 176 -9.14 -18.11 25.13
C VAL A 176 -7.66 -18.03 24.73
N SER A 177 -7.17 -19.04 24.02
CA SER A 177 -5.80 -19.05 23.52
C SER A 177 -5.61 -18.00 22.42
N LYS A 178 -4.49 -17.26 22.48
CA LYS A 178 -4.13 -16.31 21.40
C LYS A 178 -3.82 -17.03 20.08
N ASP A 179 -3.55 -18.33 20.08
CA ASP A 179 -3.34 -19.11 18.84
C ASP A 179 -4.66 -19.57 18.19
N GLN A 180 -5.81 -19.29 18.80
CA GLN A 180 -7.10 -19.61 18.18
C GLN A 180 -7.33 -18.72 16.95
N ILE A 181 -8.02 -19.30 15.96
CA ILE A 181 -8.38 -18.66 14.69
C ILE A 181 -9.48 -17.62 14.88
N VAL A 182 -9.29 -16.47 14.24
CA VAL A 182 -10.24 -15.36 14.14
C VAL A 182 -11.33 -15.73 13.14
N LYS A 183 -12.60 -15.54 13.51
CA LYS A 183 -13.75 -15.96 12.69
C LYS A 183 -14.42 -14.81 11.95
N SER A 184 -14.29 -13.58 12.41
CA SER A 184 -15.01 -12.42 11.84
C SER A 184 -14.17 -11.58 10.87
N VAL A 185 -13.14 -12.17 10.24
CA VAL A 185 -12.39 -11.53 9.14
C VAL A 185 -12.58 -12.35 7.86
N PRO A 186 -13.53 -11.98 6.99
CA PRO A 186 -13.83 -12.74 5.78
C PRO A 186 -12.62 -12.91 4.86
N GLY A 187 -12.39 -14.13 4.39
CA GLY A 187 -11.22 -14.50 3.57
C GLY A 187 -9.97 -14.83 4.38
N MET A 188 -10.03 -14.83 5.71
CA MET A 188 -8.92 -15.13 6.61
C MET A 188 -9.25 -16.14 7.73
N GLU A 189 -10.48 -16.66 7.75
CA GLU A 189 -11.03 -17.55 8.79
C GLU A 189 -10.34 -18.93 8.85
N GLY A 190 -9.43 -19.22 7.92
CA GLY A 190 -8.68 -20.48 7.87
C GLY A 190 -7.28 -20.42 8.49
N PHE A 191 -6.72 -19.22 8.72
CA PHE A 191 -5.31 -19.12 9.11
C PHE A 191 -4.94 -17.94 10.01
N LEU A 192 -5.75 -16.87 10.07
CA LEU A 192 -5.46 -15.71 10.91
C LEU A 192 -5.80 -16.03 12.37
N ARG A 193 -4.84 -15.86 13.28
CA ARG A 193 -5.02 -16.08 14.73
C ARG A 193 -5.12 -14.76 15.48
N TYR A 194 -5.62 -14.81 16.72
CA TYR A 194 -5.69 -13.61 17.57
C TYR A 194 -4.31 -12.99 17.85
N CYS A 195 -3.26 -13.79 18.02
CA CYS A 195 -1.89 -13.30 18.17
C CYS A 195 -1.34 -12.63 16.90
N ASP A 196 -1.93 -12.90 15.73
CA ASP A 196 -1.52 -12.27 14.48
C ASP A 196 -2.19 -10.89 14.32
N LEU A 197 -3.21 -10.55 15.12
CA LEU A 197 -3.80 -9.22 15.15
C LEU A 197 -2.83 -8.22 15.82
N PRO A 198 -2.78 -6.95 15.34
CA PRO A 198 -1.89 -5.95 15.89
C PRO A 198 -2.09 -5.70 17.38
N SER A 199 -1.07 -5.15 18.05
CA SER A 199 -1.09 -4.85 19.49
C SER A 199 -2.28 -3.99 19.92
N PHE A 200 -2.73 -3.04 19.09
CA PHE A 200 -3.91 -2.23 19.38
C PHE A 200 -5.24 -3.00 19.35
N CYS A 201 -5.27 -4.24 18.84
CA CYS A 201 -6.41 -5.15 18.97
C CYS A 201 -6.30 -6.06 20.21
N GLN A 202 -5.11 -6.14 20.83
CA GLN A 202 -4.84 -6.97 22.01
C GLN A 202 -5.14 -6.21 23.30
N VAL A 203 -6.36 -5.68 23.39
CA VAL A 203 -6.81 -4.82 24.49
C VAL A 203 -7.68 -5.58 25.48
N ASN A 204 -7.75 -5.08 26.72
CA ASN A 204 -8.72 -5.55 27.71
C ASN A 204 -10.00 -4.69 27.71
N ASP A 205 -9.92 -3.47 27.19
CA ASP A 205 -11.04 -2.51 27.08
C ASP A 205 -11.18 -2.04 25.64
N ILE A 206 -12.40 -2.08 25.10
CA ILE A 206 -12.69 -1.56 23.76
C ILE A 206 -12.56 -0.03 23.67
N ASN A 207 -12.47 0.65 24.81
CA ASN A 207 -12.29 2.10 24.90
C ASN A 207 -10.83 2.55 24.84
N GLU A 208 -9.88 1.62 24.65
CA GLU A 208 -8.48 1.94 24.43
C GLU A 208 -8.29 2.95 23.29
N PRO A 209 -7.63 4.11 23.52
CA PRO A 209 -7.56 5.19 22.53
C PRO A 209 -6.97 4.79 21.19
N LYS A 210 -5.91 3.95 21.19
CA LYS A 210 -5.26 3.48 19.96
C LYS A 210 -6.21 2.64 19.10
N LEU A 211 -7.00 1.76 19.73
CA LEU A 211 -8.00 0.94 19.02
C LEU A 211 -9.07 1.83 18.37
N HIS A 212 -9.58 2.81 19.11
CA HIS A 212 -10.59 3.74 18.60
C HIS A 212 -10.09 4.58 17.43
N ILE A 213 -8.87 5.11 17.52
CA ILE A 213 -8.26 5.89 16.43
C ILE A 213 -8.15 5.03 15.17
N ILE A 214 -7.55 3.83 15.25
CA ILE A 214 -7.36 2.96 14.08
C ILE A 214 -8.70 2.51 13.49
N LYS A 215 -9.64 2.10 14.34
CA LYS A 215 -11.01 1.73 13.92
C LYS A 215 -11.68 2.89 13.16
N SER A 216 -11.62 4.10 13.73
CA SER A 216 -12.25 5.29 13.14
C SER A 216 -11.60 5.66 11.81
N GLU A 217 -10.29 5.92 11.79
CA GLU A 217 -9.55 6.35 10.60
C GLU A 217 -9.67 5.33 9.46
N THR A 218 -9.60 4.03 9.76
CA THR A 218 -9.74 2.98 8.74
C THR A 218 -11.14 3.00 8.09
N ARG A 219 -12.21 3.25 8.86
CA ARG A 219 -13.58 3.32 8.31
C ARG A 219 -13.85 4.58 7.49
N GLN A 220 -13.15 5.69 7.79
CA GLN A 220 -13.23 6.91 6.98
C GLN A 220 -12.82 6.66 5.51
N THR A 221 -12.04 5.60 5.24
CA THR A 221 -11.65 5.21 3.87
C THR A 221 -12.85 5.07 2.92
N THR A 222 -14.03 4.70 3.42
CA THR A 222 -15.25 4.52 2.60
C THR A 222 -15.87 5.82 2.06
N ARG A 223 -15.47 6.98 2.63
CA ARG A 223 -15.91 8.31 2.19
C ARG A 223 -15.18 8.81 0.94
N ALA A 224 -13.96 8.32 0.69
CA ALA A 224 -13.21 8.72 -0.52
C ALA A 224 -13.89 8.21 -1.79
N GLN A 225 -13.69 8.94 -2.88
CA GLN A 225 -14.27 8.62 -4.19
C GLN A 225 -13.58 7.39 -4.82
N ALA A 226 -12.30 7.19 -4.51
CA ALA A 226 -11.56 5.98 -4.85
C ALA A 226 -10.46 5.67 -3.82
N VAL A 227 -9.92 4.46 -3.88
CA VAL A 227 -8.81 4.02 -3.04
C VAL A 227 -7.71 3.40 -3.89
N ILE A 228 -6.46 3.71 -3.54
CA ILE A 228 -5.26 3.13 -4.12
C ILE A 228 -4.66 2.17 -3.09
N LEU A 229 -4.29 0.97 -3.54
CA LEU A 229 -3.49 0.01 -2.80
C LEU A 229 -2.17 -0.25 -3.53
N ASN A 230 -1.06 -0.22 -2.80
CA ASN A 230 0.23 -0.67 -3.30
C ASN A 230 0.29 -2.20 -3.21
N THR A 231 -0.43 -2.90 -4.09
CA THR A 231 -0.45 -4.36 -4.19
C THR A 231 -0.85 -4.77 -5.62
N PHE A 232 -0.87 -6.07 -5.91
CA PHE A 232 -1.31 -6.63 -7.19
C PHE A 232 -2.22 -7.86 -7.01
N GLU A 233 -3.06 -8.12 -8.01
CA GLU A 233 -4.12 -9.14 -7.93
C GLU A 233 -3.59 -10.56 -7.65
N ASP A 234 -2.49 -10.97 -8.29
CA ASP A 234 -1.94 -12.32 -8.08
C ASP A 234 -1.40 -12.53 -6.65
N LEU A 235 -1.16 -11.46 -5.87
CA LEU A 235 -0.67 -11.54 -4.49
C LEU A 235 -1.79 -11.55 -3.45
N GLU A 236 -2.76 -10.64 -3.60
CA GLU A 236 -3.79 -10.37 -2.59
C GLU A 236 -5.23 -10.35 -3.16
N GLY A 237 -5.45 -10.79 -4.41
CA GLY A 237 -6.71 -10.66 -5.14
C GLY A 237 -7.95 -11.17 -4.39
N THR A 238 -7.83 -12.28 -3.66
CA THR A 238 -8.91 -12.80 -2.81
C THR A 238 -9.33 -11.77 -1.76
N ILE A 239 -8.38 -11.16 -1.04
CA ILE A 239 -8.68 -10.14 -0.03
C ILE A 239 -9.16 -8.84 -0.69
N VAL A 240 -8.53 -8.44 -1.79
CA VAL A 240 -8.94 -7.26 -2.58
C VAL A 240 -10.41 -7.40 -3.02
N SER A 241 -10.89 -8.60 -3.34
CA SER A 241 -12.29 -8.85 -3.68
C SER A 241 -13.25 -8.55 -2.51
N HIS A 242 -12.85 -8.83 -1.27
CA HIS A 242 -13.64 -8.48 -0.08
C HIS A 242 -13.68 -6.97 0.13
N ILE A 243 -12.55 -6.29 -0.03
CA ILE A 243 -12.46 -4.82 0.06
C ILE A 243 -13.36 -4.16 -0.99
N ARG A 244 -13.35 -4.67 -2.24
CA ARG A 244 -14.15 -4.13 -3.36
C ARG A 244 -15.66 -4.11 -3.09
N LYS A 245 -16.18 -5.01 -2.25
CA LYS A 245 -17.60 -5.03 -1.86
C LYS A 245 -18.00 -3.76 -1.10
N HIS A 246 -17.07 -3.17 -0.35
CA HIS A 246 -17.29 -1.94 0.41
C HIS A 246 -16.77 -0.69 -0.33
N ILE A 247 -15.73 -0.88 -1.14
CA ILE A 247 -15.03 0.19 -1.86
C ILE A 247 -14.91 -0.23 -3.34
N PRO A 248 -15.97 -0.02 -4.16
CA PRO A 248 -15.98 -0.52 -5.54
C PRO A 248 -14.92 0.10 -6.45
N ARG A 249 -14.54 1.36 -6.19
CA ARG A 249 -13.49 2.07 -6.93
C ARG A 249 -12.15 1.90 -6.22
N LEU A 250 -11.53 0.74 -6.45
CA LEU A 250 -10.27 0.33 -5.83
C LEU A 250 -9.23 0.02 -6.91
N PHE A 251 -8.09 0.71 -6.87
CA PHE A 251 -6.98 0.55 -7.81
C PHE A 251 -5.79 -0.14 -7.13
N THR A 252 -5.50 -1.36 -7.53
CA THR A 252 -4.28 -2.10 -7.14
C THR A 252 -3.19 -1.76 -8.17
N ILE A 253 -2.25 -0.89 -7.79
CA ILE A 253 -1.25 -0.34 -8.73
C ILE A 253 0.18 -0.79 -8.41
N GLY A 254 0.35 -1.61 -7.37
CA GLY A 254 1.66 -2.02 -6.89
C GLY A 254 2.24 -3.22 -7.64
N PRO A 255 3.48 -3.62 -7.35
CA PRO A 255 4.40 -2.96 -6.44
C PRO A 255 4.95 -1.66 -7.04
N ASN A 256 4.74 -0.51 -6.38
CA ASN A 256 5.04 0.83 -6.93
C ASN A 256 6.52 1.00 -7.30
N ASN A 257 7.43 0.40 -6.54
CA ASN A 257 8.87 0.41 -6.82
C ASN A 257 9.21 -0.27 -8.14
N ALA A 258 8.59 -1.42 -8.43
CA ALA A 258 8.77 -2.12 -9.71
C ALA A 258 8.01 -1.43 -10.85
N HIS A 259 6.81 -0.91 -10.56
CA HIS A 259 5.97 -0.25 -11.55
C HIS A 259 6.62 1.02 -12.09
N LEU A 260 7.16 1.86 -11.21
CA LEU A 260 7.90 3.04 -11.63
C LEU A 260 9.10 2.69 -12.51
N LYS A 261 9.90 1.67 -12.13
CA LYS A 261 11.03 1.20 -12.95
C LYS A 261 10.58 0.71 -14.33
N SER A 262 9.46 -0.01 -14.40
CA SER A 262 8.85 -0.47 -15.66
C SER A 262 8.51 0.71 -16.58
N ARG A 263 7.82 1.74 -16.06
CA ARG A 263 7.42 2.93 -16.83
C ARG A 263 8.61 3.81 -17.26
N LEU A 264 9.62 3.95 -16.40
CA LEU A 264 10.83 4.73 -16.72
C LEU A 264 11.67 4.04 -17.82
N ALA A 265 11.80 2.71 -17.76
CA ALA A 265 12.54 1.95 -18.77
C ALA A 265 11.95 2.11 -20.18
N GLN A 266 10.63 2.24 -20.30
CA GLN A 266 9.95 2.48 -21.58
C GLN A 266 10.19 3.87 -22.16
N LYS A 267 10.52 4.86 -21.33
CA LYS A 267 10.71 6.26 -21.76
C LYS A 267 12.17 6.62 -22.05
N GLU A 268 13.07 5.64 -22.12
CA GLU A 268 14.52 5.82 -22.33
C GLU A 268 15.15 6.84 -21.36
N SER A 269 14.51 7.11 -20.22
CA SER A 269 15.05 8.06 -19.24
C SER A 269 16.21 7.43 -18.51
N GLU A 270 17.32 8.16 -18.38
CA GLU A 270 18.55 7.71 -17.72
C GLU A 270 18.29 6.98 -16.40
N LYS A 271 19.09 5.92 -16.16
CA LYS A 271 19.17 5.22 -14.88
C LYS A 271 19.85 6.11 -13.83
N SER A 272 19.21 7.19 -13.41
CA SER A 272 19.66 7.98 -12.27
C SER A 272 19.45 7.19 -10.99
N ILE A 273 20.39 7.26 -10.04
CA ILE A 273 20.20 6.74 -8.68
C ILE A 273 19.06 7.54 -8.05
N LEU A 274 17.91 6.88 -7.82
CA LEU A 274 16.72 7.51 -7.25
C LEU A 274 16.66 7.23 -5.76
N SER A 275 17.23 8.10 -4.92
CA SER A 275 17.05 7.99 -3.48
C SER A 275 15.81 8.77 -3.02
N SER A 276 15.03 8.16 -2.13
CA SER A 276 13.89 8.77 -1.42
C SER A 276 14.04 8.60 0.09
N SER A 277 15.29 8.49 0.55
CA SER A 277 15.64 8.13 1.92
C SER A 277 15.60 9.35 2.85
N PHE A 278 15.26 9.11 4.12
CA PHE A 278 15.44 10.10 5.20
C PHE A 278 16.83 10.02 5.85
N TRP A 279 17.66 9.11 5.38
CA TRP A 279 18.97 8.78 5.94
C TRP A 279 19.99 8.66 4.80
N GLU A 280 21.21 9.12 5.06
CA GLU A 280 22.32 8.98 4.14
C GLU A 280 22.62 7.50 3.86
N GLU A 281 22.60 7.12 2.59
CA GLU A 281 22.82 5.74 2.14
C GLU A 281 24.32 5.43 2.05
N ASP A 282 24.77 4.41 2.80
CA ASP A 282 26.13 3.91 2.69
C ASP A 282 26.23 2.91 1.53
N ARG A 283 26.86 3.33 0.43
CA ARG A 283 27.02 2.49 -0.77
C ARG A 283 28.21 1.54 -0.69
N SER A 284 29.09 1.64 0.31
CA SER A 284 30.19 0.68 0.50
C SER A 284 29.69 -0.75 0.72
N CYS A 285 28.46 -0.90 1.25
CA CYS A 285 27.81 -2.21 1.37
C CYS A 285 27.60 -2.91 0.01
N ILE A 286 27.43 -2.16 -1.07
CA ILE A 286 27.23 -2.73 -2.41
C ILE A 286 28.54 -3.36 -2.90
N ASP A 287 29.67 -2.70 -2.69
CA ASP A 287 30.99 -3.25 -3.03
C ASP A 287 31.28 -4.51 -2.21
N TRP A 288 30.95 -4.48 -0.92
CA TRP A 288 31.08 -5.66 -0.05
C TRP A 288 30.21 -6.82 -0.53
N LEU A 289 28.96 -6.57 -0.92
CA LEU A 289 28.04 -7.58 -1.46
C LEU A 289 28.54 -8.16 -2.78
N ASN A 290 29.06 -7.33 -3.68
CA ASN A 290 29.60 -7.77 -4.97
C ASN A 290 30.79 -8.72 -4.83
N ALA A 291 31.51 -8.67 -3.71
CA ALA A 291 32.60 -9.59 -3.40
C ALA A 291 32.14 -10.94 -2.80
N GLN A 292 30.85 -11.14 -2.53
CA GLN A 292 30.32 -12.36 -1.91
C GLN A 292 29.80 -13.37 -2.94
N PRO A 293 29.82 -14.68 -2.63
CA PRO A 293 29.19 -15.68 -3.47
C PRO A 293 27.68 -15.45 -3.66
N PRO A 294 27.09 -15.86 -4.79
CA PRO A 294 25.65 -15.71 -5.02
C PRO A 294 24.81 -16.40 -3.94
N LYS A 295 23.72 -15.73 -3.53
CA LYS A 295 22.74 -16.25 -2.55
C LYS A 295 23.40 -16.77 -1.26
N SER A 296 24.44 -16.09 -0.78
CA SER A 296 25.21 -16.47 0.42
C SER A 296 25.09 -15.49 1.58
N VAL A 297 24.40 -14.36 1.38
CA VAL A 297 24.23 -13.30 2.39
C VAL A 297 22.79 -13.22 2.87
N ILE A 298 22.60 -13.14 4.19
CA ILE A 298 21.36 -12.68 4.84
C ILE A 298 21.41 -11.15 4.96
N TYR A 299 20.45 -10.46 4.35
CA TYR A 299 20.23 -9.05 4.61
C TYR A 299 19.38 -8.88 5.88
N VAL A 300 19.71 -7.95 6.78
CA VAL A 300 18.99 -7.70 8.03
C VAL A 300 18.60 -6.23 8.12
N SER A 301 17.31 -5.94 8.18
CA SER A 301 16.78 -4.58 8.38
C SER A 301 15.39 -4.60 9.02
N PHE A 302 15.24 -3.86 10.11
CA PHE A 302 13.97 -3.69 10.81
C PHE A 302 13.25 -2.38 10.44
N GLY A 303 13.63 -1.76 9.33
CA GLY A 303 12.95 -0.57 8.81
C GLY A 303 13.36 0.74 9.48
N SER A 304 12.57 1.79 9.22
CA SER A 304 12.90 3.18 9.54
C SER A 304 12.43 3.65 10.91
N ILE A 305 11.53 2.91 11.56
CA ILE A 305 10.89 3.32 12.81
C ILE A 305 10.91 2.25 13.91
N THR A 306 11.25 1.00 13.60
CA THR A 306 11.43 -0.03 14.63
C THR A 306 12.63 0.30 15.51
N VAL A 307 12.48 0.01 16.80
CA VAL A 307 13.54 0.12 17.80
C VAL A 307 13.71 -1.24 18.48
N VAL A 308 14.94 -1.55 18.89
CA VAL A 308 15.33 -2.80 19.54
C VAL A 308 16.00 -2.47 20.88
N SER A 309 15.81 -3.33 21.87
CA SER A 309 16.59 -3.24 23.11
C SER A 309 18.03 -3.75 22.88
N ARG A 310 18.95 -3.42 23.79
CA ARG A 310 20.31 -3.96 23.77
C ARG A 310 20.32 -5.49 23.86
N ASP A 311 19.45 -6.07 24.67
CA ASP A 311 19.37 -7.53 24.83
C ASP A 311 18.89 -8.19 23.54
N GLN A 312 17.83 -7.66 22.92
CA GLN A 312 17.34 -8.15 21.62
C GLN A 312 18.43 -8.05 20.54
N LEU A 313 19.18 -6.95 20.52
CA LEU A 313 20.29 -6.76 19.60
C LEU A 313 21.36 -7.85 19.78
N LEU A 314 21.70 -8.20 21.01
CA LEU A 314 22.66 -9.26 21.32
C LEU A 314 22.13 -10.64 20.89
N GLU A 315 20.84 -10.94 21.10
CA GLU A 315 20.23 -12.19 20.65
C GLU A 315 20.28 -12.35 19.12
N PHE A 316 19.94 -11.30 18.37
CA PHE A 316 20.08 -11.29 16.92
C PHE A 316 21.52 -11.50 16.48
N TRP A 317 22.47 -10.80 17.11
CA TRP A 317 23.87 -10.95 16.76
C TRP A 317 24.39 -12.36 17.02
N HIS A 318 24.11 -12.93 18.19
CA HIS A 318 24.51 -14.28 18.52
C HIS A 318 23.90 -15.29 17.55
N GLY A 319 22.60 -15.18 17.25
CA GLY A 319 21.95 -16.07 16.28
C GLY A 319 22.55 -15.97 14.88
N LEU A 320 22.84 -14.75 14.41
CA LEU A 320 23.48 -14.52 13.10
C LEU A 320 24.91 -15.08 13.06
N VAL A 321 25.74 -14.78 14.06
CA VAL A 321 27.13 -15.27 14.13
C VAL A 321 27.19 -16.79 14.22
N ASN A 322 26.35 -17.39 15.08
CA ASN A 322 26.30 -18.83 15.29
C ASN A 322 25.77 -19.59 14.07
N SER A 323 24.88 -18.97 13.28
CA SER A 323 24.39 -19.56 12.02
C SER A 323 25.50 -19.84 10.99
N GLY A 324 26.66 -19.19 11.13
CA GLY A 324 27.77 -19.28 10.18
C GLY A 324 27.53 -18.56 8.85
N GLN A 325 26.35 -17.97 8.63
CA GLN A 325 26.03 -17.24 7.41
C GLN A 325 26.74 -15.89 7.36
N ARG A 326 26.93 -15.38 6.13
CA ARG A 326 27.32 -13.99 5.92
C ARG A 326 26.09 -13.11 6.10
N PHE A 327 26.27 -11.92 6.66
CA PHE A 327 25.14 -11.01 6.84
C PHE A 327 25.51 -9.55 6.62
N LEU A 328 24.58 -8.81 6.04
CA LEU A 328 24.62 -7.35 5.95
C LEU A 328 23.54 -6.82 6.90
N TRP A 329 23.91 -6.05 7.91
CA TRP A 329 22.97 -5.56 8.93
C TRP A 329 22.92 -4.03 8.96
N VAL A 330 21.71 -3.51 8.75
CA VAL A 330 21.37 -2.09 8.92
C VAL A 330 21.10 -1.78 10.40
N MET A 331 21.91 -0.90 10.98
CA MET A 331 21.79 -0.40 12.34
C MET A 331 21.64 1.12 12.35
N ARG A 332 20.40 1.58 12.47
CA ARG A 332 20.05 3.00 12.46
C ARG A 332 20.53 3.67 13.76
N PRO A 333 21.01 4.92 13.74
CA PRO A 333 21.58 5.59 14.93
C PRO A 333 20.65 5.67 16.15
N ASP A 334 19.34 5.73 15.90
CA ASP A 334 18.25 5.87 16.86
C ASP A 334 17.42 4.59 17.00
N SER A 335 17.94 3.42 16.58
CA SER A 335 17.23 2.14 16.72
C SER A 335 17.40 1.47 18.07
N ILE A 336 18.25 1.95 18.98
CA ILE A 336 18.52 1.31 20.28
C ILE A 336 17.87 2.10 21.42
N VAL A 337 17.06 1.43 22.24
CA VAL A 337 16.43 2.03 23.44
C VAL A 337 17.27 1.73 24.69
N GLY A 338 17.60 2.74 25.51
CA GLY A 338 18.34 2.61 26.78
C GLY A 338 19.04 3.89 27.25
N GLU A 339 19.55 3.91 28.50
CA GLU A 339 20.24 5.07 29.12
C GLU A 339 21.61 5.38 28.46
N ASP A 340 22.26 4.39 27.85
CA ASP A 340 23.50 4.55 27.08
C ASP A 340 23.24 5.07 25.66
N LYS A 341 22.67 6.27 25.55
CA LYS A 341 22.30 6.93 24.26
C LYS A 341 23.48 7.32 23.36
N LYS A 342 24.71 6.89 23.65
CA LYS A 342 25.89 7.24 22.86
C LYS A 342 26.22 6.16 21.85
N ASN A 343 25.60 6.25 20.66
CA ASN A 343 26.15 6.00 19.30
C ASN A 343 27.15 4.85 19.04
N GLN A 344 27.34 3.89 19.94
CA GLN A 344 28.32 2.83 19.76
C GLN A 344 27.56 1.54 19.60
N ILE A 345 27.62 1.00 18.38
CA ILE A 345 27.49 -0.44 18.15
C ILE A 345 28.40 -1.09 19.22
N PRO A 346 27.88 -1.95 20.12
CA PRO A 346 28.73 -2.57 21.13
C PRO A 346 29.98 -3.15 20.48
N VAL A 347 31.15 -2.85 21.03
CA VAL A 347 32.46 -3.21 20.43
C VAL A 347 32.52 -4.72 20.16
N GLU A 348 31.86 -5.51 21.02
CA GLU A 348 31.73 -6.95 20.84
C GLU A 348 31.07 -7.34 19.50
N LEU A 349 30.10 -6.55 19.03
CA LEU A 349 29.43 -6.77 17.74
C LEU A 349 30.35 -6.46 16.57
N GLU A 350 31.11 -5.36 16.63
CA GLU A 350 32.06 -4.98 15.58
C GLU A 350 33.20 -5.98 15.45
N GLU A 351 33.69 -6.54 16.56
CA GLU A 351 34.78 -7.52 16.50
C GLU A 351 34.35 -8.87 15.94
N GLY A 352 33.18 -9.39 16.35
CA GLY A 352 32.69 -10.68 15.83
C GLY A 352 32.12 -10.61 14.42
N THR A 353 31.76 -9.42 13.93
CA THR A 353 31.29 -9.24 12.54
C THR A 353 32.43 -9.22 11.51
N LYS A 354 33.65 -8.80 11.88
CA LYS A 354 34.78 -8.62 10.94
C LYS A 354 35.08 -9.80 10.01
N ALA A 355 34.72 -11.03 10.36
CA ALA A 355 34.96 -12.20 9.52
C ALA A 355 33.87 -12.47 8.46
N ARG A 356 32.59 -12.20 8.75
CA ARG A 356 31.44 -12.63 7.90
C ARG A 356 30.26 -11.64 7.87
N GLY A 357 30.27 -10.64 8.72
CA GLY A 357 29.24 -9.61 8.82
C GLY A 357 29.73 -8.27 8.28
N TYR A 358 28.80 -7.46 7.77
CA TYR A 358 29.02 -6.06 7.45
C TYR A 358 27.90 -5.24 8.08
N MET A 359 28.26 -4.22 8.86
CA MET A 359 27.29 -3.36 9.55
C MET A 359 27.35 -1.96 8.96
N VAL A 360 26.18 -1.39 8.71
CA VAL A 360 26.02 -0.06 8.10
C VAL A 360 24.85 0.68 8.73
N ARG A 361 24.89 2.01 8.68
CA ARG A 361 23.83 2.83 9.29
C ARG A 361 22.54 2.81 8.47
N TRP A 362 22.68 2.84 7.16
CA TRP A 362 21.57 2.84 6.21
C TRP A 362 22.03 2.38 4.82
N VAL A 363 21.13 1.84 4.01
CA VAL A 363 21.46 1.24 2.70
C VAL A 363 20.49 1.66 1.60
N PRO A 364 20.92 1.62 0.33
CA PRO A 364 20.01 1.62 -0.81
C PRO A 364 19.30 0.24 -0.90
N GLN A 365 18.29 0.02 -0.05
CA GLN A 365 17.69 -1.30 0.19
C GLN A 365 17.21 -2.01 -1.09
N GLU A 366 16.62 -1.27 -2.04
CA GLU A 366 16.19 -1.86 -3.31
C GLU A 366 17.38 -2.44 -4.10
N GLU A 367 18.55 -1.79 -4.08
CA GLU A 367 19.75 -2.30 -4.74
C GLU A 367 20.33 -3.49 -3.99
N VAL A 368 20.34 -3.44 -2.65
CA VAL A 368 20.77 -4.55 -1.78
C VAL A 368 19.95 -5.81 -2.06
N LEU A 369 18.61 -5.71 -2.04
CA LEU A 369 17.73 -6.86 -2.28
C LEU A 369 17.89 -7.43 -3.70
N ASN A 370 18.16 -6.59 -4.70
CA ASN A 370 18.40 -7.04 -6.07
C ASN A 370 19.84 -7.54 -6.31
N ASN A 371 20.75 -7.46 -5.33
CA ASN A 371 22.11 -7.95 -5.46
C ASN A 371 22.15 -9.49 -5.49
N ALA A 372 22.96 -10.05 -6.39
CA ALA A 372 23.08 -11.50 -6.58
C ALA A 372 23.54 -12.26 -5.32
N ALA A 373 24.31 -11.61 -4.44
CA ALA A 373 24.79 -12.19 -3.19
C ALA A 373 23.69 -12.42 -2.15
N VAL A 374 22.61 -11.63 -2.17
CA VAL A 374 21.54 -11.71 -1.16
C VAL A 374 20.67 -12.95 -1.41
N GLY A 375 20.66 -13.86 -0.43
CA GLY A 375 19.93 -15.12 -0.44
C GLY A 375 18.73 -15.18 0.49
N GLY A 376 18.63 -14.26 1.46
CA GLY A 376 17.51 -14.17 2.39
C GLY A 376 17.44 -12.79 3.06
N PHE A 377 16.28 -12.46 3.59
CA PHE A 377 16.01 -11.17 4.23
C PHE A 377 15.36 -11.33 5.60
N LEU A 378 16.08 -11.02 6.67
CA LEU A 378 15.55 -10.87 8.01
C LEU A 378 14.95 -9.47 8.17
N THR A 379 13.63 -9.41 8.34
CA THR A 379 12.85 -8.18 8.23
C THR A 379 11.79 -8.07 9.32
N HIS A 380 11.44 -6.84 9.67
CA HIS A 380 10.24 -6.54 10.48
C HIS A 380 8.92 -6.70 9.70
N SER A 381 8.95 -7.05 8.42
CA SER A 381 7.77 -7.26 7.57
C SER A 381 6.90 -6.03 7.33
N GLY A 382 7.49 -4.82 7.39
CA GLY A 382 6.84 -3.61 6.90
C GLY A 382 6.53 -3.71 5.40
N TRP A 383 5.36 -3.21 4.99
CA TRP A 383 4.78 -3.55 3.68
C TRP A 383 5.66 -3.23 2.46
N ASN A 384 6.32 -2.07 2.43
CA ASN A 384 7.21 -1.71 1.32
C ASN A 384 8.37 -2.70 1.18
N SER A 385 9.00 -3.08 2.29
CA SER A 385 10.14 -4.00 2.29
C SER A 385 9.72 -5.42 1.91
N THR A 386 8.51 -5.84 2.30
CA THR A 386 7.91 -7.10 1.85
C THR A 386 7.75 -7.14 0.33
N LEU A 387 7.19 -6.07 -0.26
CA LEU A 387 7.05 -5.95 -1.71
C LEU A 387 8.40 -5.88 -2.45
N GLU A 388 9.38 -5.15 -1.91
CA GLU A 388 10.73 -5.09 -2.46
C GLU A 388 11.39 -6.47 -2.48
N SER A 389 11.23 -7.25 -1.41
CA SER A 389 11.74 -8.63 -1.33
C SER A 389 11.04 -9.58 -2.31
N ILE A 390 9.71 -9.46 -2.44
CA ILE A 390 8.91 -10.23 -3.40
C ILE A 390 9.37 -9.93 -4.83
N VAL A 391 9.53 -8.67 -5.20
CA VAL A 391 10.00 -8.27 -6.54
C VAL A 391 11.41 -8.79 -6.83
N ALA A 392 12.28 -8.78 -5.82
CA ALA A 392 13.66 -9.26 -5.92
C ALA A 392 13.79 -10.79 -5.88
N GLY A 393 12.72 -11.53 -5.56
CA GLY A 393 12.76 -12.98 -5.41
C GLY A 393 13.61 -13.43 -4.21
N VAL A 394 13.61 -12.64 -3.13
CA VAL A 394 14.36 -12.94 -1.90
C VAL A 394 13.39 -13.45 -0.82
N PRO A 395 13.62 -14.65 -0.26
CA PRO A 395 12.78 -15.19 0.80
C PRO A 395 13.06 -14.50 2.15
N MET A 396 12.08 -14.54 3.05
CA MET A 396 12.07 -13.70 4.25
C MET A 396 12.11 -14.51 5.55
N ILE A 397 12.71 -13.92 6.58
CA ILE A 397 12.49 -14.28 7.98
C ILE A 397 11.85 -13.04 8.61
N CYS A 398 10.66 -13.21 9.14
CA CYS A 398 9.84 -12.11 9.63
C CYS A 398 9.90 -12.04 11.15
N TRP A 399 10.30 -10.90 11.68
CA TRP A 399 10.24 -10.54 13.10
C TRP A 399 9.35 -9.30 13.27
N PRO A 400 8.01 -9.45 13.23
CA PRO A 400 7.09 -8.32 13.28
C PRO A 400 7.14 -7.60 14.65
N TYR A 401 7.07 -6.28 14.62
CA TYR A 401 7.16 -5.43 15.82
C TYR A 401 5.83 -4.73 16.15
N PHE A 402 5.19 -4.02 15.22
CA PHE A 402 3.88 -3.37 15.45
C PHE A 402 3.02 -3.23 14.17
N ALA A 403 1.78 -2.75 14.35
CA ALA A 403 0.83 -2.48 13.28
C ALA A 403 0.68 -3.65 12.28
N ASP A 404 0.89 -3.40 10.98
CA ASP A 404 0.55 -4.32 9.90
C ASP A 404 1.51 -5.49 9.78
N GLN A 405 2.64 -5.40 10.49
CA GLN A 405 3.74 -6.34 10.39
C GLN A 405 3.35 -7.76 10.81
N THR A 406 2.52 -7.91 11.85
CA THR A 406 2.09 -9.23 12.35
C THR A 406 1.25 -9.99 11.32
N ILE A 407 0.33 -9.30 10.65
CA ILE A 407 -0.49 -9.87 9.57
C ILE A 407 0.37 -10.13 8.34
N ASN A 408 1.24 -9.18 7.95
CA ASN A 408 2.15 -9.37 6.83
C ASN A 408 3.03 -10.62 7.04
N SER A 409 3.58 -10.80 8.24
CA SER A 409 4.38 -11.97 8.62
C SER A 409 3.59 -13.29 8.49
N ARG A 410 2.33 -13.29 8.93
CA ARG A 410 1.44 -14.45 8.79
C ARG A 410 1.17 -14.80 7.33
N PHE A 411 1.01 -13.81 6.45
CA PHE A 411 0.85 -14.03 5.02
C PHE A 411 2.12 -14.57 4.36
N VAL A 412 3.29 -14.04 4.72
CA VAL A 412 4.58 -14.52 4.23
C VAL A 412 4.79 -16.01 4.53
N SER A 413 4.44 -16.42 5.76
CA SER A 413 4.67 -17.78 6.23
C SER A 413 3.61 -18.79 5.77
N GLU A 414 2.32 -18.48 5.90
CA GLU A 414 1.24 -19.44 5.67
C GLU A 414 0.61 -19.38 4.29
N VAL A 415 0.50 -18.17 3.72
CA VAL A 415 -0.26 -17.94 2.49
C VAL A 415 0.67 -18.01 1.29
N TRP A 416 1.67 -17.12 1.23
CA TRP A 416 2.62 -17.07 0.12
C TRP A 416 3.73 -18.11 0.31
N LYS A 417 3.99 -18.52 1.55
CA LYS A 417 4.97 -19.54 1.93
C LYS A 417 6.38 -19.24 1.38
N ILE A 418 6.76 -17.97 1.41
CA ILE A 418 8.06 -17.43 0.94
C ILE A 418 9.00 -17.09 2.10
N GLY A 419 8.68 -17.54 3.31
CA GLY A 419 9.51 -17.24 4.47
C GLY A 419 9.01 -17.87 5.77
N PHE A 420 9.65 -17.46 6.86
CA PHE A 420 9.30 -17.84 8.23
C PHE A 420 8.69 -16.67 9.01
N ASP A 421 7.80 -16.97 9.95
CA ASP A 421 7.26 -16.04 10.94
C ASP A 421 7.85 -16.39 12.31
N MET A 422 8.73 -15.52 12.83
CA MET A 422 9.28 -15.64 14.18
C MET A 422 8.38 -15.02 15.25
N LYS A 423 7.29 -14.34 14.84
CA LYS A 423 6.45 -13.50 15.71
C LYS A 423 7.31 -12.56 16.56
N ASP A 424 7.04 -12.51 17.86
CA ASP A 424 7.70 -11.74 18.89
C ASP A 424 8.93 -12.46 19.50
N THR A 425 9.32 -13.61 18.97
CA THR A 425 10.42 -14.38 19.54
C THR A 425 11.78 -13.80 19.12
N CYS A 426 12.58 -13.41 20.12
CA CYS A 426 13.93 -12.88 19.94
C CYS A 426 14.91 -13.69 20.80
N ASP A 427 15.16 -14.93 20.40
CA ASP A 427 16.06 -15.87 21.07
C ASP A 427 17.15 -16.33 20.08
N ARG A 428 18.42 -16.30 20.50
CA ARG A 428 19.57 -16.63 19.64
C ARG A 428 19.51 -18.02 19.02
N GLU A 429 19.00 -19.03 19.72
CA GLU A 429 18.94 -20.40 19.21
C GLU A 429 17.88 -20.52 18.12
N ILE A 430 16.75 -19.84 18.33
CA ILE A 430 15.68 -19.76 17.33
C ILE A 430 16.16 -18.99 16.10
N ILE A 431 16.83 -17.84 16.29
CA ILE A 431 17.39 -17.02 15.21
C ILE A 431 18.41 -17.82 14.39
N GLU A 432 19.36 -18.48 15.06
CA GLU A 432 20.33 -19.36 14.42
C GLU A 432 19.62 -20.42 13.56
N LYS A 433 18.65 -21.12 14.16
CA LYS A 433 17.93 -22.20 13.49
C LYS A 433 17.20 -21.71 12.26
N VAL A 434 16.40 -20.63 12.36
CA VAL A 434 15.62 -20.14 11.21
C VAL A 434 16.50 -19.60 10.09
N VAL A 435 17.66 -19.01 10.43
CA VAL A 435 18.64 -18.56 9.45
C VAL A 435 19.24 -19.75 8.70
N ARG A 436 19.67 -20.81 9.41
CA ARG A 436 20.16 -22.04 8.79
C ARG A 436 19.07 -22.73 7.97
N ASP A 437 17.84 -22.78 8.48
CA ASP A 437 16.71 -23.39 7.78
C ASP A 437 16.41 -22.67 6.46
N LEU A 438 16.43 -21.33 6.45
CA LEU A 438 16.22 -20.54 5.24
C LEU A 438 17.39 -20.66 4.25
N MET A 439 18.62 -20.61 4.73
CA MET A 439 19.82 -20.46 3.89
C MET A 439 20.47 -21.77 3.46
N GLU A 440 20.15 -22.87 4.13
CA GLU A 440 20.77 -24.19 3.91
C GLU A 440 19.71 -25.28 3.71
N VAL A 441 18.84 -25.50 4.71
CA VAL A 441 17.95 -26.68 4.75
C VAL A 441 16.82 -26.60 3.71
N ARG A 442 16.09 -25.49 3.69
CA ARG A 442 14.93 -25.24 2.81
C ARG A 442 15.21 -24.18 1.75
N LYS A 443 16.48 -23.85 1.54
CA LYS A 443 16.94 -22.81 0.62
C LYS A 443 16.32 -22.93 -0.77
N LYS A 444 16.38 -24.12 -1.36
CA LYS A 444 15.88 -24.35 -2.72
C LYS A 444 14.37 -24.11 -2.82
N GLU A 445 13.60 -24.62 -1.85
CA GLU A 445 12.14 -24.47 -1.81
C GLU A 445 11.76 -22.98 -1.74
N PHE A 446 12.37 -22.23 -0.82
CA PHE A 446 12.04 -20.83 -0.62
C PHE A 446 12.50 -19.93 -1.77
N LEU A 447 13.68 -20.18 -2.34
CA LEU A 447 14.13 -19.46 -3.54
C LEU A 447 13.21 -19.70 -4.74
N GLU A 448 12.76 -20.94 -4.95
CA GLU A 448 11.84 -21.26 -6.04
C GLU A 448 10.50 -20.54 -5.88
N ARG A 449 9.93 -20.55 -4.67
CA ARG A 449 8.67 -19.84 -4.39
C ARG A 449 8.81 -18.32 -4.50
N ALA A 450 9.88 -17.76 -3.95
CA ALA A 450 10.17 -16.33 -4.04
C ALA A 450 10.34 -15.90 -5.49
N GLU A 451 11.06 -16.66 -6.31
CA GLU A 451 11.23 -16.37 -7.74
C GLU A 451 9.90 -16.46 -8.52
N ASN A 452 9.03 -17.42 -8.18
CA ASN A 452 7.71 -17.51 -8.79
C ASN A 452 6.84 -16.29 -8.46
N MET A 453 6.86 -15.83 -7.20
CA MET A 453 6.17 -14.58 -6.81
C MET A 453 6.78 -13.36 -7.49
N ALA A 454 8.11 -13.31 -7.64
CA ALA A 454 8.80 -12.24 -8.33
C ALA A 454 8.38 -12.13 -9.81
N LYS A 455 8.21 -13.27 -10.50
CA LYS A 455 7.68 -13.31 -11.87
C LYS A 455 6.27 -12.73 -11.97
N LEU A 456 5.39 -13.07 -11.04
CA LEU A 456 4.03 -12.52 -10.99
C LEU A 456 4.03 -11.01 -10.75
N ALA A 457 4.84 -10.55 -9.79
CA ALA A 457 4.99 -9.12 -9.51
C ALA A 457 5.49 -8.34 -10.73
N ARG A 458 6.52 -8.86 -11.44
CA ARG A 458 7.04 -8.24 -12.66
C ARG A 458 6.02 -8.24 -13.79
N LYS A 459 5.25 -9.33 -13.95
CA LYS A 459 4.17 -9.42 -14.94
C LYS A 459 3.07 -8.40 -14.66
N ALA A 460 2.64 -8.24 -13.41
CA ALA A 460 1.57 -7.32 -13.03
C ALA A 460 1.87 -5.86 -13.42
N VAL A 461 3.14 -5.45 -13.36
CA VAL A 461 3.58 -4.08 -13.65
C VAL A 461 4.17 -3.89 -15.06
N SER A 462 4.29 -4.96 -15.84
CA SER A 462 4.64 -4.88 -17.26
C SER A 462 3.45 -4.43 -18.09
N GLU A 463 3.69 -3.95 -19.32
CA GLU A 463 2.64 -3.50 -20.22
C GLU A 463 1.56 -4.58 -20.41
N GLY A 464 0.28 -4.20 -20.25
CA GLY A 464 -0.85 -5.13 -20.26
C GLY A 464 -1.06 -5.93 -18.97
N GLY A 465 -0.18 -5.81 -17.97
CA GLY A 465 -0.32 -6.38 -16.64
C GLY A 465 -1.44 -5.74 -15.81
N SER A 466 -1.92 -6.45 -14.79
CA SER A 466 -3.06 -6.01 -13.96
C SER A 466 -2.83 -4.66 -13.29
N SER A 467 -1.69 -4.49 -12.62
CA SER A 467 -1.31 -3.22 -11.97
C SER A 467 -1.03 -2.10 -12.96
N TYR A 468 -0.44 -2.44 -14.11
CA TYR A 468 -0.21 -1.49 -15.20
C TYR A 468 -1.53 -0.90 -15.70
N CYS A 469 -2.49 -1.76 -16.06
CA CYS A 469 -3.82 -1.37 -16.50
C CYS A 469 -4.61 -0.62 -15.41
N ASN A 470 -4.51 -1.05 -14.15
CA ASN A 470 -5.18 -0.36 -13.04
C ASN A 470 -4.63 1.04 -12.79
N PHE A 471 -3.34 1.26 -13.03
CA PHE A 471 -2.78 2.60 -12.99
C PHE A 471 -3.27 3.46 -14.15
N ASP A 472 -3.33 2.92 -15.38
CA ASP A 472 -3.90 3.66 -16.52
C ASP A 472 -5.37 4.02 -16.23
N ASN A 473 -6.16 3.10 -15.67
CA ASN A 473 -7.53 3.35 -15.23
C ASN A 473 -7.63 4.43 -14.15
N LEU A 474 -6.66 4.50 -13.23
CA LEU A 474 -6.58 5.57 -12.23
C LEU A 474 -6.30 6.93 -12.89
N ILE A 475 -5.40 6.98 -13.87
CA ILE A 475 -5.11 8.22 -14.63
C ILE A 475 -6.35 8.68 -15.38
N ASP A 476 -7.04 7.78 -16.08
CA ASP A 476 -8.26 8.09 -16.82
C ASP A 476 -9.38 8.53 -15.89
N TYR A 477 -9.48 7.92 -14.71
CA TYR A 477 -10.41 8.34 -13.67
C TYR A 477 -10.14 9.78 -13.19
N ILE A 478 -8.88 10.12 -12.87
CA ILE A 478 -8.48 11.48 -12.46
C ILE A 478 -8.79 12.50 -13.56
N LYS A 479 -8.48 12.18 -14.82
CA LYS A 479 -8.75 13.04 -15.98
C LYS A 479 -10.25 13.23 -16.22
N THR A 480 -11.03 12.16 -16.09
CA THR A 480 -12.49 12.19 -16.29
C THR A 480 -13.20 13.01 -15.22
N MET A 481 -12.86 12.82 -13.94
CA MET A 481 -13.38 13.65 -12.84
C MET A 481 -13.10 15.13 -13.09
N ASN A 482 -11.88 15.43 -13.56
CA ASN A 482 -11.49 16.77 -13.91
C ASN A 482 -12.29 17.35 -15.08
N ALA A 483 -12.52 16.58 -16.13
CA ALA A 483 -13.35 17.02 -17.26
C ALA A 483 -14.77 17.35 -16.80
N MET A 484 -15.34 16.53 -15.91
CA MET A 484 -16.66 16.78 -15.32
C MET A 484 -16.69 18.07 -14.49
N LEU A 485 -15.72 18.27 -13.59
CA LEU A 485 -15.61 19.51 -12.80
C LEU A 485 -15.55 20.76 -13.68
N ASN A 486 -14.77 20.71 -14.77
CA ASN A 486 -14.69 21.82 -15.71
C ASN A 486 -16.00 22.06 -16.46
N ALA A 487 -16.73 21.01 -16.84
CA ALA A 487 -18.00 21.12 -17.52
C ALA A 487 -19.07 21.76 -16.60
N PHE A 488 -19.21 21.28 -15.37
CA PHE A 488 -20.15 21.86 -14.40
C PHE A 488 -19.77 23.29 -14.00
N GLY A 489 -18.47 23.57 -13.83
CA GLY A 489 -17.98 24.92 -13.54
C GLY A 489 -18.34 25.93 -14.64
N LYS A 490 -18.18 25.54 -15.92
CA LYS A 490 -18.57 26.39 -17.07
C LYS A 490 -20.07 26.66 -17.14
N ASN A 491 -20.89 25.72 -16.66
CA ASN A 491 -22.35 25.84 -16.68
C ASN A 491 -22.92 26.56 -15.45
N GLY A 492 -22.07 27.02 -14.50
CA GLY A 492 -22.53 27.61 -13.24
C GLY A 492 -23.16 26.60 -12.28
N GLU A 493 -22.99 25.31 -12.54
CA GLU A 493 -23.59 24.19 -11.81
C GLU A 493 -22.61 23.56 -10.80
N MET A 494 -21.68 24.35 -10.26
CA MET A 494 -20.65 23.84 -9.34
C MET A 494 -21.27 23.18 -8.10
N GLY A 495 -22.43 23.64 -7.64
CA GLY A 495 -23.17 23.00 -6.54
C GLY A 495 -23.65 21.57 -6.86
N LEU A 496 -23.95 21.26 -8.13
CA LEU A 496 -24.28 19.90 -8.58
C LEU A 496 -23.03 19.03 -8.68
N ALA A 497 -21.89 19.59 -9.11
CA ALA A 497 -20.63 18.86 -9.08
C ALA A 497 -20.23 18.50 -7.65
N VAL A 498 -20.28 19.47 -6.73
CA VAL A 498 -20.00 19.27 -5.30
C VAL A 498 -20.95 18.23 -4.71
N SER A 499 -22.24 18.27 -5.05
CA SER A 499 -23.19 17.26 -4.56
C SER A 499 -22.90 15.88 -5.13
N MET A 500 -22.57 15.73 -6.41
CA MET A 500 -22.15 14.44 -7.01
C MET A 500 -20.91 13.84 -6.35
N PHE A 501 -19.97 14.67 -5.91
CA PHE A 501 -18.76 14.23 -5.23
C PHE A 501 -18.91 14.13 -3.70
N SER A 502 -20.03 14.56 -3.13
CA SER A 502 -20.34 14.42 -1.70
C SER A 502 -20.70 12.97 -1.33
N GLY A 503 -20.31 12.52 -0.13
CA GLY A 503 -20.53 11.15 0.34
C GLY A 503 -22.00 10.69 0.32
N TYR A 504 -22.96 11.61 0.46
CA TYR A 504 -24.40 11.31 0.41
C TYR A 504 -24.89 10.94 -0.99
N ALA A 505 -24.48 11.68 -2.05
CA ALA A 505 -24.86 11.33 -3.41
C ALA A 505 -24.13 10.08 -3.90
N MET A 506 -22.90 9.84 -3.44
CA MET A 506 -22.18 8.59 -3.72
C MET A 506 -22.83 7.37 -3.06
N ASN A 507 -23.33 7.48 -1.83
CA ASN A 507 -24.12 6.40 -1.21
C ASN A 507 -25.45 6.17 -1.94
N MET A 508 -26.08 7.25 -2.42
CA MET A 508 -27.26 7.16 -3.27
C MET A 508 -26.93 6.52 -4.62
N LEU A 509 -25.82 6.87 -5.27
CA LEU A 509 -25.34 6.25 -6.52
C LEU A 509 -24.93 4.79 -6.31
N LYS A 510 -24.32 4.42 -5.17
CA LYS A 510 -24.06 3.03 -4.79
C LYS A 510 -25.37 2.25 -4.64
N ALA A 511 -26.35 2.81 -3.93
CA ALA A 511 -27.68 2.21 -3.77
C ALA A 511 -28.46 2.16 -5.10
N MET A 512 -28.32 3.17 -5.95
CA MET A 512 -28.94 3.23 -7.29
C MET A 512 -28.29 2.26 -8.25
N ALA A 513 -26.96 2.09 -8.25
CA ALA A 513 -26.28 1.10 -9.08
C ALA A 513 -26.66 -0.33 -8.66
N VAL A 514 -26.74 -0.62 -7.36
CA VAL A 514 -27.23 -1.92 -6.86
C VAL A 514 -28.70 -2.14 -7.23
N LYS A 515 -29.55 -1.12 -7.03
CA LYS A 515 -30.98 -1.18 -7.38
C LYS A 515 -31.18 -1.28 -8.89
N GLU A 516 -30.33 -0.64 -9.68
CA GLU A 516 -30.34 -0.70 -11.14
C GLU A 516 -29.95 -2.12 -11.56
N VAL A 517 -28.85 -2.71 -11.06
CA VAL A 517 -28.51 -4.13 -11.30
C VAL A 517 -29.66 -5.06 -10.89
N CYS A 518 -30.32 -4.84 -9.75
CA CYS A 518 -31.50 -5.63 -9.35
C CYS A 518 -32.69 -5.45 -10.31
N THR A 519 -32.91 -4.25 -10.84
CA THR A 519 -33.99 -3.93 -11.78
C THR A 519 -33.70 -4.51 -13.17
N TRP A 520 -32.44 -4.46 -13.60
CA TRP A 520 -31.97 -5.14 -14.79
C TRP A 520 -32.14 -6.65 -14.63
N ASN A 521 -31.74 -7.23 -13.49
CA ASN A 521 -31.88 -8.66 -13.20
C ASN A 521 -33.34 -9.12 -13.10
N SER A 522 -34.26 -8.31 -12.54
CA SER A 522 -35.69 -8.67 -12.52
C SER A 522 -36.31 -8.65 -13.91
N THR A 523 -35.96 -7.65 -14.72
CA THR A 523 -36.34 -7.57 -16.14
C THR A 523 -35.71 -8.73 -16.93
N TYR A 524 -34.48 -9.09 -16.59
CA TYR A 524 -33.74 -10.21 -17.17
C TYR A 524 -34.44 -11.55 -16.92
N CYS A 525 -34.79 -11.84 -15.65
CA CYS A 525 -35.52 -13.05 -15.28
C CYS A 525 -36.88 -13.13 -15.98
N SER A 526 -37.57 -12.01 -16.15
CA SER A 526 -38.85 -11.93 -16.84
C SER A 526 -38.74 -12.21 -18.35
N LEU A 527 -37.72 -11.67 -19.02
CA LEU A 527 -37.50 -11.92 -20.46
C LEU A 527 -37.03 -13.35 -20.71
N ALA A 528 -36.16 -13.86 -19.84
CA ALA A 528 -35.67 -15.23 -19.91
C ALA A 528 -36.79 -16.26 -19.68
N SER A 529 -37.80 -16.00 -18.84
CA SER A 529 -38.92 -16.93 -18.64
C SER A 529 -39.92 -16.96 -19.81
N ASN A 530 -39.95 -15.93 -20.66
CA ASN A 530 -40.99 -15.72 -21.67
C ASN A 530 -40.57 -16.07 -23.12
N GLY A 531 -39.43 -16.76 -23.32
CA GLY A 531 -39.01 -17.24 -24.65
C GLY A 531 -38.55 -16.11 -25.61
N THR A 532 -37.87 -15.09 -25.07
CA THR A 532 -37.34 -13.96 -25.85
C THR A 532 -35.81 -13.92 -25.81
N GLU A 533 -35.18 -14.96 -26.35
CA GLU A 533 -33.73 -15.20 -26.19
C GLU A 533 -32.87 -14.09 -26.83
N GLY A 534 -33.27 -13.57 -27.98
CA GLY A 534 -32.54 -12.48 -28.66
C GLY A 534 -32.56 -11.15 -27.89
N GLN A 535 -33.69 -10.83 -27.25
CA GLN A 535 -33.83 -9.62 -26.42
C GLN A 535 -33.01 -9.75 -25.13
N THR A 536 -32.93 -10.96 -24.58
CA THR A 536 -32.14 -11.29 -23.40
C THR A 536 -30.63 -11.08 -23.63
N LEU A 537 -30.13 -11.39 -24.83
CA LEU A 537 -28.74 -11.15 -25.24
C LEU A 537 -28.45 -9.67 -25.55
N ASP A 538 -29.37 -8.95 -26.20
CA ASP A 538 -29.26 -7.50 -26.42
C ASP A 538 -29.23 -6.73 -25.08
N MET A 539 -30.06 -7.15 -24.12
CA MET A 539 -30.09 -6.58 -22.78
C MET A 539 -28.74 -6.74 -22.05
N PHE A 540 -28.10 -7.91 -22.20
CA PHE A 540 -26.78 -8.18 -21.64
C PHE A 540 -25.69 -7.32 -22.27
N ALA A 541 -25.76 -7.10 -23.59
CA ALA A 541 -24.84 -6.19 -24.29
C ALA A 541 -25.01 -4.74 -23.80
N ARG A 542 -26.25 -4.27 -23.62
CA ARG A 542 -26.56 -2.93 -23.09
C ARG A 542 -26.09 -2.75 -21.64
N MET A 543 -26.23 -3.77 -20.80
CA MET A 543 -25.72 -3.75 -19.43
C MET A 543 -24.19 -3.58 -19.40
N LYS A 544 -23.46 -4.33 -20.25
CA LYS A 544 -22.01 -4.18 -20.40
C LYS A 544 -21.60 -2.84 -21.00
N ALA A 545 -22.36 -2.31 -21.97
CA ALA A 545 -22.12 -0.98 -22.54
C ALA A 545 -22.29 0.15 -21.52
N ARG A 546 -23.05 -0.08 -20.44
CA ARG A 546 -23.19 0.84 -19.30
C ARG A 546 -22.19 0.58 -18.16
N ALA A 547 -21.20 -0.29 -18.38
CA ALA A 547 -20.22 -0.70 -17.37
C ALA A 547 -20.82 -1.25 -16.06
N LEU A 548 -22.04 -1.78 -16.12
CA LEU A 548 -22.65 -2.48 -14.99
C LEU A 548 -22.11 -3.91 -14.94
N GLN A 549 -21.59 -4.32 -13.78
CA GLN A 549 -21.00 -5.65 -13.60
C GLN A 549 -22.10 -6.72 -13.51
N PRO A 550 -22.16 -7.70 -14.43
CA PRO A 550 -23.08 -8.82 -14.33
C PRO A 550 -22.77 -9.70 -13.11
N ASN A 551 -23.81 -10.26 -12.48
CA ASN A 551 -23.65 -11.18 -11.35
C ASN A 551 -24.16 -12.58 -11.70
N GLU A 552 -24.17 -13.51 -10.73
CA GLU A 552 -24.55 -14.89 -10.99
C GLU A 552 -25.96 -15.03 -11.61
N VAL A 553 -26.91 -14.18 -11.20
CA VAL A 553 -28.28 -14.20 -11.72
C VAL A 553 -28.31 -13.79 -13.20
N THR A 554 -27.53 -12.76 -13.57
CA THR A 554 -27.39 -12.34 -14.97
C THR A 554 -26.82 -13.47 -15.83
N PHE A 555 -25.75 -14.12 -15.37
CA PHE A 555 -25.10 -15.20 -16.13
C PHE A 555 -25.98 -16.44 -16.28
N VAL A 556 -26.70 -16.85 -15.23
CA VAL A 556 -27.66 -17.98 -15.31
C VAL A 556 -28.73 -17.72 -16.37
N GLY A 557 -29.21 -16.47 -16.45
CA GLY A 557 -30.15 -16.07 -17.48
C GLY A 557 -29.55 -16.07 -18.90
N VAL A 558 -28.34 -15.53 -19.10
CA VAL A 558 -27.64 -15.53 -20.40
C VAL A 558 -27.45 -16.97 -20.91
N LEU A 559 -27.02 -17.86 -20.03
CA LEU A 559 -26.78 -19.27 -20.35
C LEU A 559 -28.08 -19.99 -20.70
N SER A 560 -29.16 -19.71 -19.96
CA SER A 560 -30.49 -20.25 -20.23
C SER A 560 -31.04 -19.79 -21.58
N ALA A 561 -30.83 -18.52 -21.94
CA ALA A 561 -31.21 -17.98 -23.24
C ALA A 561 -30.39 -18.58 -24.39
N CYS A 562 -29.07 -18.73 -24.21
CA CYS A 562 -28.21 -19.39 -25.21
C CYS A 562 -28.60 -20.86 -25.42
N ALA A 563 -28.92 -21.58 -24.35
CA ALA A 563 -29.35 -22.98 -24.42
C ALA A 563 -30.67 -23.13 -25.20
N ARG A 564 -31.64 -22.25 -24.97
CA ARG A 564 -32.94 -22.27 -25.67
C ARG A 564 -32.85 -21.83 -27.14
N ALA A 565 -32.02 -20.82 -27.44
CA ALA A 565 -31.75 -20.37 -28.80
C ALA A 565 -30.83 -21.32 -29.60
N LYS A 566 -30.33 -22.40 -28.98
CA LYS A 566 -29.35 -23.34 -29.53
C LYS A 566 -28.03 -22.67 -29.94
N PHE A 567 -27.66 -21.57 -29.29
CA PHE A 567 -26.37 -20.88 -29.48
C PHE A 567 -25.30 -21.47 -28.55
N VAL A 568 -24.92 -22.72 -28.82
CA VAL A 568 -24.04 -23.52 -27.94
C VAL A 568 -22.66 -22.88 -27.78
N ASP A 569 -22.03 -22.42 -28.86
CA ASP A 569 -20.69 -21.82 -28.81
C ASP A 569 -20.67 -20.50 -28.06
N LEU A 570 -21.70 -19.67 -28.24
CA LEU A 570 -21.86 -18.41 -27.52
C LEU A 570 -22.11 -18.65 -26.02
N GLY A 571 -22.94 -19.65 -25.69
CA GLY A 571 -23.20 -20.08 -24.32
C GLY A 571 -21.94 -20.58 -23.62
N LEU A 572 -21.11 -21.39 -24.29
CA LEU A 572 -19.82 -21.83 -23.77
C LEU A 572 -18.87 -20.63 -23.56
N GLY A 573 -18.83 -19.69 -24.50
CA GLY A 573 -18.06 -18.45 -24.36
C GLY A 573 -18.45 -17.63 -23.13
N PHE A 574 -19.74 -17.54 -22.80
CA PHE A 574 -20.19 -16.89 -21.57
C PHE A 574 -19.93 -17.72 -20.31
N PHE A 575 -20.06 -19.04 -20.37
CA PHE A 575 -19.81 -19.93 -19.23
C PHE A 575 -18.35 -19.88 -18.76
N PHE A 576 -17.40 -19.86 -19.69
CA PHE A 576 -15.98 -19.75 -19.36
C PHE A 576 -15.58 -18.35 -18.86
N ASN A 577 -16.27 -17.30 -19.33
CA ASN A 577 -16.06 -15.93 -18.85
C ASN A 577 -16.74 -15.63 -17.50
N ALA A 578 -17.69 -16.46 -17.05
CA ALA A 578 -18.40 -16.29 -15.78
C ALA A 578 -17.66 -16.88 -14.57
N ARG A 579 -16.51 -17.55 -14.77
CA ARG A 579 -15.72 -18.25 -13.74
C ARG A 579 -14.44 -17.51 -13.30
N VAL A 580 -14.36 -16.20 -13.50
CA VAL A 580 -13.27 -15.35 -12.98
C VAL A 580 -13.83 -14.36 -11.98
#